data_AF-A0A2U1MKW1-F1
#
_entry.id   AF-A0A2U1MKW1-F1
#
_cell.length_a   1.000
_cell.length_b   1.000
_cell.length_c   1.000
_cell.angle_alpha   90.00
_cell.angle_beta   90.00
_cell.angle_gamma   90.00
#
_symmetry.space_group_name_H-M   'P 1'
#
loop_
_entity.id
_entity.type
_entity.pdbx_description
1 polymer ?
#
loop_
_entity_poly.entity_id
_entity_poly.type
_entity_poly.pdbx_seq_one_letter_code
_entity_poly.pdbx_strand_id
1 'polypeptide(L)'
;MVEVLRGSKVLDPKLVWESYQWVAKKVEFEPKVLAWPEAVRDGLLEAGMLPNNGFTLEHLYGTKTGGSIFDQTGRRHTAADLLEYADPSNITVYLNATLHRILFKADGNYSLFLHLSV
;
A
#
# COMPACT_ATOMS: atom_id res chain seq x y z
N MET A 1 2.82 11.02 -3.59
CA MET A 1 2.86 10.67 -2.15
C MET A 1 4.16 11.12 -1.49
N VAL A 2 5.31 10.95 -2.14
CA VAL A 2 6.62 11.37 -1.59
C VAL A 2 6.75 12.87 -1.41
N GLU A 3 6.27 13.70 -2.35
CA GLU A 3 6.33 15.16 -2.19
C GLU A 3 5.58 15.68 -0.97
N VAL A 4 4.45 15.06 -0.61
CA VAL A 4 3.67 15.41 0.59
C VAL A 4 4.47 15.14 1.87
N LEU A 5 5.42 14.20 1.84
CA LEU A 5 6.19 13.77 3.00
C LEU A 5 7.57 14.43 3.10
N ARG A 6 8.05 15.08 2.03
CA ARG A 6 9.32 15.84 2.03
C ARG A 6 9.35 17.00 3.03
N GLY A 7 8.19 17.49 3.48
CA GLY A 7 8.06 18.53 4.52
C GLY A 7 7.88 18.01 5.95
N SER A 8 7.76 16.69 6.16
CA SER A 8 7.56 16.13 7.50
C SER A 8 8.89 16.07 8.24
N LYS A 9 9.02 16.81 9.35
CA LYS A 9 10.18 16.73 10.25
C LYS A 9 10.25 15.42 11.05
N VAL A 10 9.22 14.58 10.98
CA VAL A 10 9.07 13.38 11.82
C VAL A 10 9.44 12.10 11.07
N LEU A 11 9.35 12.09 9.74
CA LEU A 11 9.62 10.91 8.91
C LEU A 11 10.92 11.10 8.12
N ASP A 12 11.74 10.05 8.01
CA ASP A 12 12.86 10.03 7.09
C ASP A 12 12.33 9.88 5.65
N PRO A 13 12.45 10.91 4.79
CA PRO A 13 11.90 10.87 3.44
C PRO A 13 12.52 9.78 2.57
N LYS A 14 13.79 9.42 2.82
CA LYS A 14 14.48 8.36 2.09
C LYS A 14 13.87 7.01 2.44
N LEU A 15 13.74 6.71 3.73
CA LEU A 15 13.15 5.44 4.20
C LEU A 15 11.70 5.29 3.73
N VAL A 16 10.93 6.38 3.74
CA VAL A 16 9.56 6.40 3.21
C VAL A 16 9.55 5.99 1.73
N TRP A 17 10.43 6.58 0.92
CA TRP A 17 10.51 6.26 -0.50
C TRP A 17 10.93 4.81 -0.75
N GLU A 18 11.95 4.33 -0.03
CA GLU A 18 12.41 2.94 -0.12
C GLU A 18 11.30 1.96 0.30
N SER A 19 10.51 2.30 1.32
CA SER A 19 9.36 1.51 1.75
C SER A 19 8.27 1.45 0.69
N TYR A 20 7.98 2.57 0.02
CA TYR A 20 7.05 2.58 -1.13
C TYR A 20 7.54 1.67 -2.25
N GLN A 21 8.82 1.77 -2.63
CA GLN A 21 9.40 0.94 -3.69
C GLN A 21 9.37 -0.55 -3.31
N TRP A 22 9.63 -0.87 -2.04
CA TRP A 22 9.59 -2.24 -1.53
C TRP A 22 8.19 -2.85 -1.64
N VAL A 23 7.13 -2.12 -1.27
CA VAL A 23 5.74 -2.57 -1.44
C VAL A 23 5.38 -2.66 -2.93
N ALA A 24 5.64 -1.60 -3.69
CA ALA A 24 5.24 -1.50 -5.08
C ALA A 24 5.80 -2.63 -5.94
N LYS A 25 7.04 -3.08 -5.66
CA LYS A 25 7.67 -4.22 -6.33
C LYS A 25 6.86 -5.52 -6.25
N LYS A 26 6.07 -5.70 -5.19
CA LYS A 26 5.33 -6.95 -4.95
C LYS A 26 3.87 -6.87 -5.37
N VAL A 27 3.22 -5.73 -5.14
CA VAL A 27 1.75 -5.65 -5.20
C VAL A 27 1.21 -4.56 -6.11
N GLU A 28 2.04 -3.70 -6.70
CA GLU A 28 1.59 -2.58 -7.53
C GLU A 28 2.00 -2.76 -8.99
N PHE A 29 1.05 -2.62 -9.91
CA PHE A 29 1.23 -2.84 -11.34
C PHE A 29 0.70 -1.66 -12.14
N GLU A 30 1.31 -1.36 -13.28
CA GLU A 30 0.69 -0.48 -14.27
C GLU A 30 -0.54 -1.19 -14.86
N PRO A 31 -1.75 -0.61 -14.73
CA PRO A 31 -2.95 -1.27 -15.20
C PRO A 31 -3.04 -1.21 -16.72
N LYS A 32 -3.64 -2.24 -17.31
CA LYS A 32 -4.18 -2.13 -18.67
C LYS A 32 -5.39 -1.20 -18.63
N VAL A 33 -5.24 -0.01 -19.20
CA VAL A 33 -6.35 0.95 -19.31
C VAL A 33 -7.40 0.38 -20.28
N LEU A 34 -8.63 0.24 -19.80
CA LEU A 34 -9.78 -0.24 -20.57
C LEU A 34 -10.66 0.95 -20.98
N ALA A 35 -11.63 0.68 -21.86
CA ALA A 35 -12.48 1.70 -22.47
C ALA A 35 -13.17 2.64 -21.46
N TRP A 36 -13.64 2.11 -20.31
CA TRP A 36 -14.31 2.95 -19.32
C TRP A 36 -13.35 3.89 -18.55
N PRO A 37 -12.25 3.41 -17.93
CA PRO A 37 -11.24 4.31 -17.35
C PRO A 37 -10.64 5.30 -18.36
N GLU A 38 -10.50 4.90 -19.62
CA GLU A 38 -10.08 5.80 -20.71
C GLU A 38 -11.09 6.92 -20.95
N ALA A 39 -12.39 6.60 -21.11
CA ALA A 39 -13.42 7.61 -21.27
C ALA A 39 -13.50 8.56 -20.06
N VAL A 40 -13.29 8.05 -18.84
CA VAL A 40 -13.20 8.88 -17.63
C VAL A 40 -11.98 9.80 -17.68
N ARG A 41 -10.81 9.30 -18.07
CA ARG A 41 -9.60 10.11 -18.26
C ARG A 41 -9.87 11.24 -19.24
N ASP A 42 -10.45 10.94 -20.40
CA ASP A 42 -10.69 11.92 -21.45
C ASP A 42 -11.72 12.97 -21.02
N GLY A 43 -12.80 12.56 -20.35
CA GLY A 43 -13.78 13.48 -19.76
C GLY A 43 -13.21 14.39 -18.67
N LEU A 44 -12.28 13.89 -17.85
CA LEU A 44 -11.57 14.73 -16.87
C LEU A 44 -10.71 15.81 -17.55
N LEU A 45 -10.01 15.43 -18.62
CA LEU A 45 -9.22 16.38 -19.43
C LEU A 45 -10.12 17.44 -20.07
N GLU A 46 -11.26 17.04 -20.63
CA GLU A 46 -12.27 17.97 -21.19
C GLU A 46 -12.85 18.93 -20.14
N ALA A 47 -13.04 18.45 -18.91
CA ALA A 47 -13.47 19.26 -17.77
C ALA A 47 -12.38 20.20 -17.21
N GLY A 48 -11.19 20.23 -17.80
CA GLY A 48 -10.10 21.12 -17.41
C GLY A 48 -9.17 20.58 -16.32
N MET A 49 -9.25 19.28 -15.97
CA MET A 49 -8.33 18.63 -15.02
C MET A 49 -6.98 18.32 -15.67
N LEU A 50 -6.28 19.38 -16.04
CA LEU A 50 -4.98 19.36 -16.71
C LEU A 50 -3.83 19.50 -15.69
N PRO A 51 -2.60 19.05 -16.00
CA PRO A 51 -2.22 18.35 -17.22
C PRO A 51 -2.61 16.87 -17.22
N ASN A 52 -2.45 16.21 -18.36
CA ASN A 52 -2.38 14.75 -18.42
C ASN A 52 -0.99 14.31 -17.94
N ASN A 53 -0.91 13.72 -16.76
CA ASN A 53 0.33 13.23 -16.16
C ASN A 53 0.72 11.82 -16.63
N GLY A 54 -0.08 11.18 -17.50
CA GLY A 54 0.15 9.81 -17.94
C GLY A 54 0.08 8.81 -16.79
N PHE A 55 0.84 7.72 -16.86
CA PHE A 55 0.99 6.76 -15.77
C PHE A 55 1.97 7.31 -14.71
N THR A 56 1.52 7.41 -13.47
CA THR A 56 2.40 7.76 -12.34
C THR A 56 1.83 7.33 -10.99
N LEU A 57 2.71 6.82 -10.13
CA LEU A 57 2.41 6.53 -8.73
C LEU A 57 2.45 7.79 -7.85
N GLU A 58 3.02 8.88 -8.36
CA GLU A 58 3.08 10.15 -7.63
C GLU A 58 1.69 10.77 -7.51
N HIS A 59 1.49 11.55 -6.44
CA HIS A 59 0.22 12.24 -6.24
C HIS A 59 0.45 13.67 -6.70
N LEU A 60 0.03 13.95 -7.93
CA LEU A 60 0.23 15.21 -8.64
C LEU A 60 -1.13 15.80 -8.99
N TYR A 61 -1.20 17.12 -9.09
CA TYR A 61 -2.37 17.81 -9.64
C TYR A 61 -2.57 17.45 -11.13
N GLY A 62 -3.82 17.34 -11.57
CA GLY A 62 -4.20 16.98 -12.94
C GLY A 62 -4.73 15.55 -13.06
N THR A 63 -4.84 15.05 -14.29
CA THR A 63 -5.36 13.71 -14.60
C THR A 63 -4.21 12.71 -14.71
N LYS A 64 -4.38 11.50 -14.18
CA LYS A 64 -3.37 10.44 -14.27
C LYS A 64 -3.97 9.05 -14.32
N THR A 65 -3.18 8.10 -14.82
CA THR A 65 -3.35 6.67 -14.57
C THR A 65 -2.51 6.30 -13.34
N GLY A 66 -3.16 5.87 -12.26
CA GLY A 66 -2.46 5.30 -11.09
C GLY A 66 -2.07 3.85 -11.31
N GLY A 67 -1.36 3.26 -10.35
CA GLY A 67 -1.16 1.82 -10.34
C GLY A 67 -2.38 1.06 -9.82
N SER A 68 -2.29 -0.26 -9.91
CA SER A 68 -3.34 -1.21 -9.58
C SER A 68 -2.75 -2.39 -8.83
N ILE A 69 -3.51 -2.93 -7.88
CA ILE A 69 -3.15 -4.19 -7.20
C ILE A 69 -3.56 -5.44 -7.99
N PHE A 70 -4.19 -5.25 -9.16
CA PHE A 70 -4.43 -6.32 -10.12
C PHE A 70 -3.31 -6.37 -11.14
N ASP A 71 -2.72 -7.54 -11.32
CA ASP A 71 -1.68 -7.77 -12.33
C ASP A 71 -2.27 -7.81 -13.76
N GLN A 72 -1.40 -8.03 -14.75
CA GLN A 72 -1.79 -8.09 -16.17
C GLN A 72 -2.70 -9.28 -16.51
N THR A 73 -2.76 -10.30 -15.66
CA THR A 73 -3.65 -11.47 -15.80
C THR A 73 -5.00 -11.27 -15.12
N GLY A 74 -5.17 -10.17 -14.37
CA GLY A 74 -6.34 -9.89 -13.57
C GLY A 74 -6.32 -10.54 -12.18
N ARG A 75 -5.17 -11.09 -11.74
CA ARG A 75 -5.01 -11.61 -10.38
C ARG A 75 -4.81 -10.44 -9.42
N ARG A 76 -5.56 -10.46 -8.32
CA ARG A 76 -5.39 -9.49 -7.23
C ARG A 76 -4.22 -9.89 -6.34
N HIS A 77 -3.33 -8.95 -6.08
CA HIS A 77 -2.28 -9.01 -5.08
C HIS A 77 -2.68 -8.24 -3.83
N THR A 78 -2.26 -8.72 -2.66
CA THR A 78 -2.69 -8.15 -1.38
C THR A 78 -1.52 -7.95 -0.43
N ALA A 79 -1.76 -7.33 0.73
CA ALA A 79 -0.75 -7.22 1.78
C ALA A 79 -0.24 -8.59 2.26
N ALA A 80 -1.03 -9.67 2.14
CA ALA A 80 -0.58 -11.01 2.49
C ALA A 80 0.56 -11.50 1.58
N ASP A 81 0.62 -11.05 0.34
CA ASP A 81 1.68 -11.39 -0.61
C ASP A 81 3.04 -10.85 -0.14
N LEU A 82 3.07 -9.80 0.68
CA LEU A 82 4.30 -9.27 1.29
C LEU A 82 4.91 -10.25 2.31
N LEU A 83 4.14 -11.20 2.84
CA LEU A 83 4.66 -12.25 3.72
C LEU A 83 5.67 -13.16 3.00
N GLU A 84 5.66 -13.21 1.67
CA GLU A 84 6.70 -13.92 0.91
C GLU A 84 8.11 -13.32 1.10
N TYR A 85 8.20 -12.08 1.55
CA TYR A 85 9.49 -11.44 1.90
C TYR A 85 9.93 -11.73 3.34
N ALA A 86 9.10 -12.39 4.15
CA ALA A 86 9.45 -12.77 5.51
C ALA A 86 10.32 -14.03 5.53
N ASP A 87 11.16 -14.15 6.56
CA ASP A 87 11.79 -15.42 6.91
C ASP A 87 10.76 -16.33 7.59
N PRO A 88 10.37 -17.47 6.98
CA PRO A 88 9.33 -18.34 7.51
C PRO A 88 9.71 -18.98 8.85
N SER A 89 10.99 -19.06 9.20
CA SER A 89 11.44 -19.59 10.50
C SER A 89 11.20 -18.62 11.66
N ASN A 90 10.94 -17.34 11.36
CA ASN A 90 10.83 -16.25 12.31
C ASN A 90 9.44 -15.60 12.36
N ILE A 91 8.46 -16.14 11.64
CA ILE A 91 7.08 -15.62 11.61
C ILE A 91 6.06 -16.74 11.81
N THR A 92 4.97 -16.44 12.53
CA THR A 92 3.84 -17.36 12.71
C THR A 92 2.55 -16.62 12.43
N VAL A 93 1.69 -17.19 11.58
CA VAL A 93 0.43 -16.58 11.17
C VAL A 93 -0.72 -17.40 11.74
N TYR A 94 -1.56 -16.78 12.57
CA TYR A 94 -2.78 -17.37 13.10
C TYR A 94 -3.97 -16.85 12.30
N LEU A 95 -4.75 -17.76 11.71
CA LEU A 95 -5.98 -17.46 10.99
C LEU A 95 -7.19 -17.67 11.90
N ASN A 96 -8.29 -16.97 11.62
CA ASN A 96 -9.53 -17.04 12.42
C ASN A 96 -9.34 -16.76 13.92
N ALA A 97 -8.32 -15.96 14.23
CA ALA A 97 -7.90 -15.68 15.59
C ALA A 97 -8.41 -14.28 16.00
N THR A 98 -9.32 -14.22 16.97
CA THR A 98 -9.87 -12.94 17.47
C THR A 98 -9.07 -12.44 18.66
N LEU A 99 -8.57 -11.20 18.60
CA LEU A 99 -7.85 -10.57 19.71
C LEU A 99 -8.84 -10.03 20.75
N HIS A 100 -8.85 -10.60 21.96
CA HIS A 100 -9.79 -10.19 23.02
C HIS A 100 -9.20 -9.20 24.03
N ARG A 101 -7.93 -9.36 24.40
CA ARG A 101 -7.28 -8.54 25.42
C ARG A 101 -5.78 -8.46 25.17
N ILE A 102 -5.24 -7.28 25.42
CA ILE A 102 -3.80 -7.05 25.55
C ILE A 102 -3.45 -7.15 27.03
N LEU A 103 -2.55 -8.07 27.39
CA LEU A 103 -2.04 -8.20 28.74
C LEU A 103 -0.82 -7.32 28.94
N PHE A 104 -0.76 -6.61 30.06
CA PHE A 104 0.36 -5.78 30.49
C PHE A 104 0.95 -6.36 31.78
N LYS A 105 2.28 -6.32 31.95
CA LYS A 105 2.86 -6.65 33.26
C LYS A 105 2.78 -5.44 34.19
N ALA A 106 2.61 -5.72 35.47
CA ALA A 106 2.43 -4.72 36.53
C ALA A 106 3.74 -4.03 36.95
N ASP A 107 4.90 -4.54 36.54
CA ASP A 107 6.24 -4.09 36.94
C ASP A 107 6.87 -3.05 35.99
N GLY A 108 6.10 -2.53 35.03
CA GLY A 108 6.57 -1.54 34.06
C GLY A 108 7.33 -2.13 32.86
N ASN A 109 7.47 -3.46 32.77
CA ASN A 109 8.09 -4.14 31.64
C ASN A 109 7.04 -4.75 30.69
N TYR A 110 6.97 -4.27 29.46
CA TYR A 110 5.94 -4.68 28.51
C TYR A 110 6.23 -6.08 27.91
N SER A 111 5.28 -7.00 28.02
CA SER A 111 5.26 -8.22 27.18
C SER A 111 3.84 -8.46 26.68
N LEU A 112 3.70 -8.51 25.35
CA LEU A 112 2.42 -8.70 24.69
C LEU A 112 2.06 -10.18 24.72
N PHE A 113 1.06 -10.56 25.51
CA PHE A 113 0.43 -11.86 25.40
C PHE A 113 -0.91 -11.69 24.68
N LEU A 114 -1.05 -12.31 23.51
CA LEU A 114 -2.32 -12.38 22.79
C LEU A 114 -3.09 -13.58 23.36
N HIS A 115 -4.20 -13.33 24.05
CA HIS A 115 -5.14 -14.40 24.37
C HIS A 115 -6.00 -14.66 23.12
N LEU A 116 -5.74 -15.77 22.44
CA LEU A 116 -6.53 -16.27 21.33
C LEU A 116 -7.50 -17.31 21.89
N SER A 117 -8.80 -17.05 21.80
CA SER A 117 -9.82 -18.07 21.98
C SER A 117 -9.95 -18.82 20.66
N VAL A 118 -9.58 -20.10 20.65
CA VAL A 118 -9.83 -21.02 19.52
C VAL A 118 -11.25 -21.57 19.62
#